data_AF-A0A416PA68-F1
#
_entry.id   AF-A0A416PA68-F1
#
_cell.length_a   1.000
_cell.length_b   1.000
_cell.length_c   1.000
_cell.angle_alpha   90.00
_cell.angle_beta   90.00
_cell.angle_gamma   90.00
#
_symmetry.space_group_name_H-M   'P 1'
#
loop_
_entity.id
_entity.type
_entity.pdbx_description
1 polymer ?
#
loop_
_entity_poly.entity_id
_entity_poly.type
_entity_poly.pdbx_seq_one_letter_code
_entity_poly.pdbx_strand_id
1 'polypeptide(L)'
;MIVYDKLNNYLQSKGLKFIDLQNGIGLSPTIIAKFQKNRNCNTDTINKICEYLHVQPSEIMEWIPDEEYAKANSEKLAIEAQIAELQAKLKNL
;
A
#
# COMPACT_ATOMS: atom_id res chain seq x y z
N MET A 1 11.41 -5.28 6.63
CA MET A 1 10.07 -4.92 7.13
C MET A 1 8.95 -5.61 6.36
N ILE A 2 7.73 -5.64 6.92
CA ILE A 2 6.54 -6.15 6.21
C ILE A 2 5.92 -5.03 5.37
N VAL A 3 5.62 -5.33 4.11
CA VAL A 3 4.95 -4.43 3.17
C VAL A 3 3.65 -5.05 2.65
N TYR A 4 2.73 -4.20 2.21
CA TYR A 4 1.38 -4.57 1.75
C TYR A 4 1.12 -4.18 0.29
N ASP A 5 2.18 -4.00 -0.50
CA ASP A 5 2.04 -3.68 -1.92
C ASP A 5 1.29 -4.80 -2.67
N LYS A 6 1.47 -6.07 -2.24
CA LYS A 6 0.71 -7.22 -2.72
C LYS A 6 -0.79 -7.09 -2.46
N LEU A 7 -1.22 -6.60 -1.29
CA LEU A 7 -2.62 -6.33 -1.01
C LEU A 7 -3.20 -5.30 -1.99
N ASN A 8 -2.47 -4.20 -2.24
CA ASN A 8 -2.92 -3.19 -3.19
C ASN A 8 -3.03 -3.77 -4.61
N ASN A 9 -2.04 -4.54 -5.05
CA ASN A 9 -2.05 -5.19 -6.36
C ASN A 9 -3.19 -6.20 -6.49
N TYR A 10 -3.45 -6.98 -5.44
CA TYR A 10 -4.58 -7.91 -5.38
C TYR A 10 -5.91 -7.19 -5.56
N LEU A 11 -6.15 -6.12 -4.79
CA LEU A 11 -7.38 -5.33 -4.91
C LEU A 11 -7.53 -4.78 -6.34
N GLN A 12 -6.49 -4.18 -6.90
CA GLN A 12 -6.51 -3.64 -8.27
C GLN A 12 -6.81 -4.71 -9.32
N SER A 13 -6.23 -5.91 -9.19
CA SER A 13 -6.49 -7.04 -10.10
C SER A 13 -7.96 -7.50 -10.09
N LYS A 14 -8.68 -7.22 -9.00
CA LYS A 14 -10.11 -7.52 -8.83
C LYS A 14 -11.01 -6.32 -9.09
N GLY A 15 -10.45 -5.18 -9.53
CA GLY A 15 -11.18 -3.93 -9.72
C GLY A 15 -11.65 -3.28 -8.41
N LEU A 16 -11.07 -3.67 -7.28
CA LEU A 16 -11.38 -3.16 -5.95
C LEU A 16 -10.39 -2.08 -5.54
N LYS A 17 -10.85 -1.19 -4.66
CA LYS A 17 -10.05 -0.18 -3.97
C LYS A 17 -10.02 -0.46 -2.48
N PHE A 18 -9.08 0.16 -1.76
CA PHE A 18 -9.05 0.10 -0.31
C PHE A 18 -10.34 0.58 0.37
N ILE A 19 -11.09 1.50 -0.26
CA ILE A 19 -12.38 1.94 0.26
C ILE A 19 -13.44 0.82 0.20
N ASP A 20 -13.36 -0.06 -0.80
CA ASP A 20 -14.28 -1.20 -0.92
C ASP A 20 -13.95 -2.25 0.14
N LEU A 21 -12.66 -2.49 0.40
CA LEU A 21 -12.21 -3.30 1.53
C LEU A 21 -12.68 -2.68 2.86
N GLN A 22 -12.51 -1.37 3.04
CA GLN A 22 -12.93 -0.67 4.25
C GLN A 22 -14.42 -0.88 4.52
N ASN A 23 -15.25 -0.68 3.50
CA ASN A 23 -16.71 -0.83 3.59
C ASN A 23 -17.13 -2.29 3.78
N GLY A 24 -16.44 -3.24 3.15
CA GLY A 24 -16.77 -4.67 3.20
C GLY A 24 -16.53 -5.34 4.56
N ILE A 25 -15.50 -4.90 5.29
CA ILE A 25 -15.14 -5.47 6.61
C ILE A 25 -15.24 -4.48 7.77
N GLY A 26 -15.75 -3.27 7.51
CA GLY A 26 -15.95 -2.24 8.53
C GLY A 26 -14.64 -1.77 9.19
N LEU A 27 -13.54 -1.73 8.44
CA LEU A 27 -12.27 -1.21 8.96
C LEU A 27 -12.34 0.30 9.15
N SER A 28 -11.63 0.81 10.16
CA SER A 28 -11.48 2.26 10.29
C SER A 28 -10.51 2.80 9.22
N PRO A 29 -10.68 4.07 8.79
CA PRO A 29 -9.73 4.72 7.88
C PRO A 29 -8.29 4.67 8.40
N THR A 30 -8.10 4.70 9.72
CA THR A 30 -6.79 4.60 10.38
C THR A 30 -6.11 3.27 10.09
N ILE A 31 -6.87 2.17 10.03
CA ILE A 31 -6.32 0.85 9.71
C ILE A 31 -5.94 0.79 8.23
N ILE A 32 -6.78 1.31 7.33
CA ILE A 32 -6.46 1.41 5.90
C ILE A 32 -5.17 2.20 5.67
N ALA A 33 -5.01 3.34 6.35
CA ALA A 33 -3.81 4.17 6.26
C ALA A 33 -2.54 3.44 6.72
N LYS A 34 -2.64 2.44 7.61
CA LYS A 34 -1.49 1.61 8.00
C LYS A 34 -1.04 0.71 6.86
N PHE A 35 -1.96 0.10 6.13
CA PHE A 35 -1.65 -0.73 4.97
C PHE A 35 -0.97 0.08 3.86
N GLN A 36 -1.52 1.26 3.55
CA GLN A 36 -0.96 2.16 2.53
C GLN A 36 0.43 2.69 2.86
N LYS A 37 0.81 2.71 4.15
CA LYS A 37 2.09 3.24 4.64
C LYS A 37 3.02 2.15 5.17
N ASN A 38 2.73 0.87 4.92
CA ASN A 38 3.52 -0.26 5.40
C ASN A 38 3.80 -0.21 6.91
N ARG A 39 2.78 0.15 7.70
CA ARG A 39 2.84 0.23 9.17
C ARG A 39 2.36 -1.07 9.80
N ASN A 40 2.81 -1.34 11.02
CA ASN A 40 2.40 -2.52 11.78
C ASN A 40 0.88 -2.53 12.00
N CYS A 41 0.27 -3.67 11.68
CA CYS A 41 -1.10 -4.01 12.02
C CYS A 41 -1.12 -5.27 12.90
N ASN A 42 -2.25 -5.53 13.56
CA ASN A 42 -2.40 -6.74 14.35
C ASN A 42 -2.86 -7.91 13.47
N THR A 43 -2.60 -9.13 13.93
CA THR A 43 -2.98 -10.36 13.24
C THR A 43 -4.49 -10.49 13.05
N ASP A 44 -5.30 -9.97 13.97
CA ASP A 44 -6.77 -10.00 13.84
C ASP A 44 -7.26 -9.21 12.62
N THR A 45 -6.62 -8.07 12.32
CA THR A 45 -6.95 -7.30 11.11
C THR A 45 -6.57 -8.06 9.85
N ILE A 46 -5.40 -8.71 9.86
CA ILE A 46 -4.97 -9.56 8.74
C ILE A 46 -5.94 -10.72 8.55
N ASN A 47 -6.35 -11.40 9.63
CA ASN A 47 -7.30 -12.49 9.56
C ASN A 47 -8.63 -12.06 8.93
N LYS A 48 -9.18 -10.91 9.35
CA LYS A 48 -10.42 -10.36 8.75
C LYS A 48 -10.30 -10.10 7.25
N ILE A 49 -9.15 -9.59 6.81
CA ILE A 49 -8.88 -9.35 5.39
C ILE A 49 -8.77 -10.69 4.64
N CYS A 50 -8.05 -11.66 5.21
CA CYS A 50 -7.92 -13.01 4.66
C CYS A 50 -9.27 -13.72 4.53
N GLU A 51 -10.13 -13.64 5.55
CA GLU A 51 -11.48 -14.20 5.53
C GLU A 51 -12.35 -13.55 4.47
N TYR A 52 -12.32 -12.23 4.35
CA TYR A 52 -13.15 -11.49 3.40
C TYR A 52 -12.71 -11.67 1.95
N LEU A 53 -11.40 -11.67 1.69
CA LEU A 53 -10.85 -11.81 0.35
C LEU A 53 -10.64 -13.27 -0.07
N HIS A 54 -10.78 -14.22 0.87
CA HIS A 54 -10.47 -15.63 0.73
C HIS A 54 -9.03 -15.89 0.24
N VAL A 55 -8.07 -15.26 0.91
CA VAL A 55 -6.64 -15.31 0.58
C VAL A 55 -5.77 -15.68 1.77
N GLN A 56 -4.59 -16.19 1.51
CA GLN A 56 -3.55 -16.42 2.50
C GLN A 56 -2.76 -15.13 2.80
N PRO A 57 -2.19 -15.00 4.01
CA PRO A 57 -1.31 -13.89 4.38
C PRO A 57 -0.18 -13.64 3.38
N SER A 58 0.42 -14.69 2.82
CA SER A 58 1.51 -14.61 1.84
C SER A 58 1.10 -14.00 0.49
N GLU A 59 -0.19 -13.99 0.18
CA GLU A 59 -0.73 -13.43 -1.06
C GLU A 59 -0.93 -11.92 -0.96
N ILE A 60 -1.01 -11.37 0.25
CA ILE A 60 -1.30 -9.94 0.50
C ILE A 60 -0.21 -9.21 1.27
N MET A 61 0.73 -9.94 1.88
CA MET A 61 1.88 -9.42 2.61
C MET A 61 3.17 -10.00 2.09
N GLU A 62 4.23 -9.22 2.23
CA GLU A 62 5.59 -9.66 1.92
C GLU A 62 6.57 -9.08 2.94
N TRP A 63 7.60 -9.87 3.25
CA TRP A 63 8.75 -9.35 3.95
C TRP A 63 9.82 -8.97 2.93
N ILE A 64 10.38 -7.77 3.07
CA ILE A 64 11.55 -7.34 2.31
C ILE A 64 12.63 -6.78 3.26
N PRO A 65 13.93 -6.85 2.91
CA PRO A 65 14.99 -6.21 3.66
C PRO A 65 14.78 -4.69 3.79
N ASP A 66 15.19 -4.11 4.93
CA ASP A 66 15.01 -2.67 5.17
C ASP A 66 15.87 -1.81 4.21
N GLU A 67 17.03 -2.32 3.78
CA GLU A 67 17.87 -1.68 2.76
C GLU A 67 17.15 -1.58 1.41
N GLU A 68 16.44 -2.63 1.01
CA GLU A 68 15.67 -2.67 -0.23
C GLU A 68 14.49 -1.70 -0.17
N TYR A 69 13.78 -1.66 0.96
CA TYR A 69 12.71 -0.69 1.18
C TYR A 69 13.22 0.75 1.12
N ALA A 70 14.34 1.03 1.80
CA ALA A 70 14.93 2.37 1.84
C ALA A 70 15.37 2.82 0.43
N LYS A 71 15.98 1.92 -0.35
CA LYS A 71 16.39 2.19 -1.72
C LYS A 71 15.18 2.54 -2.59
N ALA A 72 14.14 1.70 -2.60
CA ALA A 72 12.93 1.93 -3.39
C ALA A 72 12.25 3.27 -3.04
N ASN A 73 12.18 3.59 -1.74
CA ASN A 73 11.60 4.86 -1.29
C ASN A 73 12.46 6.07 -1.71
N SER A 74 13.79 5.95 -1.68
CA SER A 74 14.69 7.03 -2.13
C SER A 74 14.59 7.31 -3.62
N GLU A 75 14.47 6.26 -4.44
CA GLU A 75 14.28 6.38 -5.89
C GLU A 75 12.93 7.05 -6.20
N LYS A 76 11.87 6.64 -5.51
CA LYS A 76 10.55 7.27 -5.63
C LYS A 76 10.58 8.76 -5.30
N LEU A 77 11.22 9.15 -4.18
CA LEU A 77 11.35 10.54 -3.78
C LEU A 77 12.13 11.38 -4.81
N ALA A 78 13.20 10.81 -5.38
CA ALA A 78 13.96 11.49 -6.43
C ALA A 78 13.12 11.73 -7.70
N ILE A 79 12.31 10.74 -8.10
CA ILE A 79 11.40 10.87 -9.24
C ILE A 79 10.31 11.92 -8.96
N GLU A 80 9.70 11.91 -7.77
CA GLU A 80 8.69 12.89 -7.38
C GLU A 80 9.25 14.32 -7.39
N ALA A 81 10.49 14.53 -6.95
CA ALA A 81 11.16 15.82 -7.01
C ALA A 81 11.37 16.29 -8.47
N GLN A 82 11.81 15.39 -9.36
CA GLN A 82 11.97 15.69 -10.78
C GLN A 82 10.63 16.04 -11.46
N ILE A 83 9.56 15.30 -11.14
CA ILE A 83 8.22 15.58 -11.65
C ILE A 83 7.76 16.97 -11.19
N ALA A 84 7.97 17.34 -9.92
CA ALA A 84 7.58 18.64 -9.40
C ALA A 84 8.29 19.80 -10.13
N GLU A 85 9.59 19.65 -10.42
CA GLU A 85 10.35 20.64 -11.19
C GLU A 85 9.82 20.79 -12.62
N LEU A 86 9.54 19.67 -13.29
CA LEU A 86 9.00 19.67 -14.65
C LEU A 86 7.59 20.28 -14.72
N GLN A 87 6.73 19.97 -13.74
CA GLN A 87 5.39 20.57 -13.61
C GLN A 87 5.48 22.09 -13.40
N ALA A 88 6.44 22.57 -12.61
CA ALA A 88 6.68 24.00 -12.43
C ALA A 88 7.16 24.68 -13.72
N LYS A 89 8.05 24.03 -14.49
CA LYS A 89 8.49 24.53 -15.81
C LYS A 89 7.33 24.62 -16.80
N LEU A 90 6.47 23.61 -16.87
CA LEU A 90 5.28 23.60 -17.73
C LEU A 90 4.29 24.71 -17.39
N LYS A 91 4.13 25.07 -16.12
CA LYS A 91 3.22 26.15 -15.69
C LYS A 91 3.71 27.54 -16.08
N ASN A 92 5.01 27.69 -16.35
CA ASN A 92 5.64 28.94 -16.76
C ASN A 92 5.76 29.09 -18.30
N LEU A 93 5.24 28.12 -19.05
CA LEU A 93 5.02 28.16 -20.51
C LEU A 93 3.60 28.64 -20.80
#